data_AF-A0A977NL48-F1
#
_entry.id   AF-A0A977NL48-F1
#
_cell.length_a   1.000
_cell.length_b   1.000
_cell.length_c   1.000
_cell.angle_alpha   90.00
_cell.angle_beta   90.00
_cell.angle_gamma   90.00
#
_symmetry.space_group_name_H-M   'P 1'
#
loop_
_entity.id
_entity.type
_entity.pdbx_description
1 polymer ?
#
loop_
_entity_poly.entity_id
_entity_poly.type
_entity_poly.pdbx_seq_one_letter_code
_entity_poly.pdbx_strand_id
1 'polypeptide(L)'
;MSQVEKDADAIAQKLEQEGSSQKGEVVASSGKHSQVLVQNNENEFSAEDLHGNDTKILSLLNEEEGSNYSFKGMMRKLHIHQQSLARALHRLEEMGLVERAQAGYRLSKVGGTTAAAAAATARTRRSVIAVPKGREYMQLLQTYIPVDIRPAEIVRALVGKWFRNLRWVGLIESGTGFTLQWASDDGSFQINLRMVSDYVVIETNAASEREKLQAMVGSYAIYEQITKILQDRLAPANAYVLRQPALQQQQNN
;
A
#
# COMPACT_ATOMS: atom_id res chain seq x y z
N MET A 1 42.74 31.95 36.38
CA MET A 1 43.80 31.03 35.89
C MET A 1 43.61 29.72 36.60
N SER A 2 43.02 28.78 35.89
CA SER A 2 41.90 27.99 36.39
C SER A 2 42.19 26.50 36.28
N GLN A 3 41.63 25.74 37.22
CA GLN A 3 41.64 24.28 37.32
C GLN A 3 41.35 23.55 35.98
N VAL A 4 40.73 24.23 35.01
CA VAL A 4 40.32 23.73 33.69
C VAL A 4 41.50 23.39 32.75
N GLU A 5 42.68 23.99 32.92
CA GLU A 5 43.84 23.71 32.04
C GLU A 5 44.66 22.49 32.49
N LYS A 6 44.50 22.01 33.74
CA LYS A 6 45.15 20.79 34.23
C LYS A 6 44.36 19.51 33.94
N ASP A 7 43.05 19.63 33.69
CA ASP A 7 42.19 18.49 33.37
C ASP A 7 42.25 18.10 31.88
N ALA A 8 42.73 19.01 30.99
CA ALA A 8 42.86 18.74 29.57
C ALA A 8 44.04 17.79 29.22
N ASP A 9 45.17 17.89 29.93
CA ASP A 9 46.33 17.01 29.71
C ASP A 9 46.16 15.60 30.32
N ALA A 10 45.31 15.46 31.34
CA ALA A 10 45.00 14.17 31.96
C ALA A 10 44.04 13.30 31.11
N ILE A 11 43.23 13.92 30.24
CA ILE A 11 42.28 13.22 29.36
C ILE A 11 42.97 12.76 28.07
N ALA A 12 43.95 13.53 27.57
CA ALA A 12 44.73 13.15 26.39
C ALA A 12 45.61 11.90 26.61
N GLN A 13 46.17 11.70 27.82
CA GLN A 13 46.96 10.51 28.15
C GLN A 13 46.13 9.25 28.46
N LYS A 14 44.81 9.39 28.67
CA LYS A 14 43.92 8.26 28.96
C LYS A 14 43.27 7.65 27.71
N LEU A 15 43.34 8.33 26.56
CA LEU A 15 42.76 7.88 25.28
C LEU A 15 43.78 7.19 24.35
N GLU A 16 45.07 7.21 24.63
CA GLU A 16 46.09 6.44 23.89
C GLU A 16 46.40 5.05 24.48
N GLN A 17 45.81 4.67 25.62
CA GLN A 17 46.03 3.36 26.26
C GLN A 17 44.85 2.36 26.18
N GLU A 18 43.70 2.73 25.58
CA GLU A 18 42.57 1.79 25.38
C GLU A 18 42.44 1.29 23.94
N GLY A 19 43.39 1.64 23.06
CA GLY A 19 43.59 0.97 21.79
C GLY A 19 44.49 -0.25 21.95
N SER A 20 43.94 -1.45 21.69
CA SER A 20 44.62 -2.75 21.59
C SER A 20 44.61 -3.63 22.85
N SER A 21 43.51 -4.36 23.06
CA SER A 21 43.52 -5.68 23.70
C SER A 21 42.24 -6.46 23.41
N GLN A 22 42.11 -7.00 22.18
CA GLN A 22 41.44 -8.29 22.02
C GLN A 22 42.52 -9.36 22.09
N LYS A 23 42.75 -9.85 23.31
CA LYS A 23 43.57 -11.04 23.59
C LYS A 23 42.87 -12.25 22.98
N GLY A 24 43.35 -12.70 21.82
CA GLY A 24 43.18 -14.08 21.40
C GLY A 24 43.95 -14.97 22.37
N GLU A 25 43.23 -15.75 23.17
CA GLU A 25 43.83 -16.82 23.97
C GLU A 25 44.05 -18.03 23.05
N VAL A 26 45.30 -18.19 22.62
CA VAL A 26 45.76 -19.35 21.83
C VAL A 26 46.03 -20.49 22.80
N VAL A 27 45.04 -21.35 23.03
CA VAL A 27 45.27 -22.67 23.63
C VAL A 27 45.68 -23.61 22.50
N ALA A 28 46.98 -23.89 22.42
CA ALA A 28 47.49 -24.98 21.61
C ALA A 28 47.25 -26.31 22.34
N SER A 29 46.33 -27.13 21.84
CA SER A 29 46.42 -28.59 22.02
C SER A 29 45.88 -29.32 20.79
N SER A 30 46.81 -30.02 20.14
CA SER A 30 46.68 -31.10 19.16
C SER A 30 45.29 -31.76 19.00
N GLY A 31 44.79 -31.82 17.76
CA GLY A 31 43.70 -32.73 17.36
C GLY A 31 42.64 -32.08 16.48
N LYS A 32 42.40 -32.64 15.28
CA LYS A 32 41.41 -32.20 14.27
C LYS A 32 40.00 -31.97 14.84
N HIS A 33 39.35 -30.93 14.30
CA HIS A 33 37.94 -30.51 14.41
C HIS A 33 37.63 -29.42 15.46
N SER A 34 37.69 -28.17 15.01
CA SER A 34 37.04 -27.04 15.69
C SER A 34 35.62 -26.89 15.14
N GLN A 35 34.60 -27.24 15.93
CA GLN A 35 33.22 -26.84 15.66
C GLN A 35 32.98 -25.47 16.28
N VAL A 36 32.71 -24.48 15.43
CA VAL A 36 32.28 -23.14 15.86
C VAL A 36 30.78 -23.23 16.15
N LEU A 37 30.41 -23.06 17.41
CA LEU A 37 29.02 -22.92 17.84
C LEU A 37 28.54 -21.52 17.45
N VAL A 38 28.00 -21.38 16.23
CA VAL A 38 27.31 -20.16 15.82
C VAL A 38 25.98 -20.13 16.58
N GLN A 39 25.85 -19.21 17.53
CA GLN A 39 24.54 -18.86 18.09
C GLN A 39 23.73 -18.20 16.96
N ASN A 40 22.78 -18.94 16.39
CA ASN A 40 21.81 -18.41 15.45
C ASN A 40 20.93 -17.38 16.18
N ASN A 41 21.28 -16.10 16.05
CA ASN A 41 20.29 -15.03 16.15
C ASN A 41 19.46 -15.09 14.88
N GLU A 42 18.37 -15.85 14.93
CA GLU A 42 17.37 -15.88 13.86
C GLU A 42 16.68 -14.49 13.82
N ASN A 43 16.78 -13.83 12.65
CA ASN A 43 16.05 -12.64 12.20
C ASN A 43 16.57 -11.23 12.55
N GLU A 44 17.86 -10.95 12.35
CA GLU A 44 18.28 -9.60 11.92
C GLU A 44 18.59 -9.62 10.42
N PHE A 45 17.55 -9.42 9.59
CA PHE A 45 17.74 -9.17 8.16
C PHE A 45 18.24 -7.74 7.97
N SER A 46 19.41 -7.57 7.35
CA SER A 46 19.93 -6.25 7.03
C SER A 46 19.23 -5.69 5.79
N ALA A 47 19.04 -4.37 5.74
CA ALA A 47 18.51 -3.68 4.56
C ALA A 47 19.37 -3.90 3.29
N GLU A 48 20.59 -4.42 3.45
CA GLU A 48 21.55 -4.76 2.39
C GLU A 48 21.15 -6.01 1.59
N ASP A 49 20.27 -6.87 2.12
CA ASP A 49 19.80 -8.10 1.45
C ASP A 49 18.70 -7.82 0.39
N LEU A 50 18.20 -6.58 0.34
CA LEU A 50 17.13 -6.16 -0.57
C LEU A 50 17.65 -5.96 -1.99
N HIS A 51 17.07 -6.70 -2.94
CA HIS A 51 17.36 -6.54 -4.36
C HIS A 51 16.62 -5.32 -4.94
N GLY A 52 17.04 -4.82 -6.10
CA GLY A 52 16.44 -3.62 -6.72
C GLY A 52 14.92 -3.70 -6.98
N ASN A 53 14.36 -4.91 -7.18
CA ASN A 53 12.90 -5.08 -7.28
C ASN A 53 12.20 -5.07 -5.91
N ASP A 54 12.88 -5.52 -4.85
CA ASP A 54 12.34 -5.50 -3.49
C ASP A 54 12.16 -4.07 -3.03
N THR A 55 13.16 -3.23 -3.25
CA THR A 55 13.10 -1.79 -2.94
C THR A 55 11.96 -1.11 -3.69
N LYS A 56 11.73 -1.45 -4.97
CA LYS A 56 10.60 -0.90 -5.75
C LYS A 56 9.26 -1.31 -5.16
N ILE A 57 9.09 -2.57 -4.78
CA ILE A 57 7.86 -3.08 -4.17
C ILE A 57 7.63 -2.41 -2.82
N LEU A 58 8.63 -2.42 -1.94
CA LEU A 58 8.53 -1.79 -0.62
C LEU A 58 8.25 -0.30 -0.71
N SER A 59 8.91 0.41 -1.64
CA SER A 59 8.65 1.83 -1.90
C SER A 59 7.20 2.06 -2.33
N LEU A 60 6.67 1.27 -3.28
CA LEU A 60 5.29 1.39 -3.73
C LEU A 60 4.29 1.14 -2.60
N LEU A 61 4.51 0.08 -1.80
CA LEU A 61 3.60 -0.25 -0.71
C LEU A 61 3.69 0.76 0.45
N ASN A 62 4.77 1.53 0.52
CA ASN A 62 5.00 2.59 1.52
C ASN A 62 4.60 3.99 1.02
N GLU A 63 4.19 4.15 -0.25
CA GLU A 63 3.77 5.46 -0.80
C GLU A 63 2.60 6.05 -0.01
N GLU A 64 1.60 5.22 0.30
CA GLU A 64 0.42 5.60 1.06
C GLU A 64 0.12 4.51 2.10
N GLU A 65 -0.11 4.92 3.35
CA GLU A 65 -0.47 3.99 4.42
C GLU A 65 -1.77 3.24 4.08
N GLY A 66 -1.83 1.96 4.43
CA GLY A 66 -2.98 1.10 4.12
C GLY A 66 -3.13 0.73 2.65
N SER A 67 -2.08 0.98 1.83
CA SER A 67 -2.02 0.51 0.45
C SER A 67 -2.07 -1.00 0.33
N ASN A 68 -2.88 -1.48 -0.61
CA ASN A 68 -3.03 -2.88 -0.95
C ASN A 68 -3.15 -3.04 -2.47
N TYR A 69 -2.19 -3.72 -3.09
CA TYR A 69 -2.14 -3.87 -4.54
C TYR A 69 -2.26 -5.32 -4.98
N SER A 70 -3.04 -5.56 -6.03
CA SER A 70 -3.07 -6.88 -6.65
C SER A 70 -1.73 -7.19 -7.34
N PHE A 71 -1.41 -8.48 -7.50
CA PHE A 71 -0.21 -8.91 -8.22
C PHE A 71 -0.10 -8.27 -9.61
N LYS A 72 -1.21 -8.30 -10.36
CA LYS A 72 -1.28 -7.72 -11.71
C LYS A 72 -1.27 -6.18 -11.67
N GLY A 73 -1.75 -5.57 -10.59
CA GLY A 73 -1.63 -4.13 -10.34
C GLY A 73 -0.17 -3.71 -10.16
N MET A 74 0.57 -4.39 -9.28
CA MET A 74 2.00 -4.14 -9.08
C MET A 74 2.82 -4.38 -10.33
N MET A 75 2.53 -5.43 -11.10
CA MET A 75 3.19 -5.70 -12.39
C MET A 75 3.08 -4.50 -13.33
N ARG A 76 1.90 -3.89 -13.43
CA ARG A 76 1.67 -2.70 -14.27
C ARG A 76 2.33 -1.45 -13.70
N LYS A 77 2.16 -1.20 -12.41
CA LYS A 77 2.63 0.03 -11.74
C LYS A 77 4.17 0.08 -11.63
N LEU A 78 4.81 -1.08 -11.45
CA LEU A 78 6.27 -1.18 -11.29
C LEU A 78 7.01 -1.58 -12.58
N HIS A 79 6.28 -1.96 -13.64
CA HIS A 79 6.84 -2.52 -14.87
C HIS A 79 7.78 -3.73 -14.64
N ILE A 80 7.44 -4.61 -13.68
CA ILE A 80 8.23 -5.80 -13.34
C ILE A 80 7.63 -7.03 -14.02
N HIS A 81 8.46 -7.84 -14.67
CA HIS A 81 8.02 -9.10 -15.28
C HIS A 81 7.45 -10.09 -14.24
N GLN A 82 6.45 -10.90 -14.64
CA GLN A 82 5.69 -11.75 -13.71
C GLN A 82 6.55 -12.67 -12.84
N GLN A 83 7.56 -13.32 -13.40
CA GLN A 83 8.38 -14.26 -12.64
C GLN A 83 9.28 -13.53 -11.63
N SER A 84 9.75 -12.34 -12.00
CA SER A 84 10.59 -11.50 -11.13
C SER A 84 9.76 -10.93 -9.98
N LEU A 85 8.53 -10.50 -10.24
CA LEU A 85 7.60 -10.03 -9.22
C LEU A 85 7.21 -11.15 -8.26
N ALA A 86 6.89 -12.34 -8.78
CA ALA A 86 6.55 -13.50 -7.95
C ALA A 86 7.71 -13.89 -7.00
N ARG A 87 8.93 -13.97 -7.54
CA ARG A 87 10.12 -14.28 -6.73
C ARG A 87 10.39 -13.21 -5.66
N ALA A 88 10.27 -11.93 -6.01
CA ALA A 88 10.47 -10.84 -5.07
C ALA A 88 9.40 -10.82 -3.96
N LEU A 89 8.12 -10.94 -4.31
CA LEU A 89 7.04 -10.99 -3.34
C LEU A 89 7.14 -12.20 -2.41
N HIS A 90 7.50 -13.38 -2.93
CA HIS A 90 7.68 -14.57 -2.10
C HIS A 90 8.79 -14.36 -1.06
N ARG A 91 9.94 -13.83 -1.48
CA ARG A 91 11.04 -13.51 -0.55
C ARG A 91 10.63 -12.45 0.48
N LEU A 92 9.96 -11.38 0.05
CA LEU A 92 9.46 -10.33 0.96
C LEU A 92 8.41 -10.85 1.95
N GLU A 93 7.60 -11.84 1.55
CA GLU A 93 6.68 -12.57 2.43
C GLU A 93 7.45 -13.44 3.45
N GLU A 94 8.47 -14.19 3.02
CA GLU A 94 9.32 -15.00 3.90
C GLU A 94 10.07 -14.15 4.93
N MET A 95 10.54 -12.97 4.54
CA MET A 95 11.16 -12.00 5.45
C MET A 95 10.14 -11.27 6.34
N GLY A 96 8.85 -11.56 6.20
CA GLY A 96 7.78 -10.94 6.98
C GLY A 96 7.62 -9.43 6.74
N LEU A 97 8.12 -8.89 5.63
CA LEU A 97 7.99 -7.47 5.27
C LEU A 97 6.69 -7.18 4.50
N VAL A 98 6.20 -8.16 3.76
CA VAL A 98 4.96 -8.08 2.99
C VAL A 98 4.04 -9.21 3.40
N GLU A 99 2.73 -8.95 3.38
CA GLU A 99 1.71 -9.96 3.64
C GLU A 99 0.63 -9.98 2.56
N ARG A 100 0.01 -11.14 2.37
CA ARG A 100 -1.19 -11.27 1.53
C ARG A 100 -2.43 -10.86 2.31
N ALA A 101 -3.25 -10.07 1.67
CA ALA A 101 -4.55 -9.65 2.14
C ALA A 101 -5.60 -9.88 1.04
N GLN A 102 -6.88 -9.71 1.38
CA GLN A 102 -7.97 -10.02 0.46
C GLN A 102 -7.91 -9.22 -0.86
N ALA A 103 -7.44 -7.97 -0.82
CA ALA A 103 -7.34 -7.11 -1.99
C ALA A 103 -6.01 -7.24 -2.77
N GLY A 104 -5.06 -8.08 -2.31
CA GLY A 104 -3.71 -8.16 -2.86
C GLY A 104 -2.62 -8.29 -1.80
N TYR A 105 -1.54 -7.52 -1.94
CA TYR A 105 -0.40 -7.52 -1.03
C TYR A 105 -0.24 -6.14 -0.40
N ARG A 106 0.17 -6.12 0.87
CA ARG A 106 0.42 -4.91 1.66
C ARG A 106 1.65 -5.07 2.54
N LEU A 107 2.17 -3.97 3.07
CA LEU A 107 3.23 -4.04 4.08
C LEU A 107 2.69 -4.70 5.35
N SER A 108 3.53 -5.55 5.96
CA SER A 108 3.31 -5.95 7.34
C SER A 108 3.67 -4.79 8.29
N LYS A 109 3.38 -4.95 9.58
CA LYS A 109 3.83 -3.98 10.60
C LYS A 109 5.34 -3.79 10.59
N VAL A 110 6.10 -4.89 10.47
CA VAL A 110 7.57 -4.90 10.41
C VAL A 110 8.04 -4.25 9.10
N GLY A 111 7.42 -4.61 7.98
CA GLY A 111 7.74 -4.03 6.67
C GLY A 111 7.53 -2.52 6.61
N GLY A 112 6.45 -2.01 7.23
CA GLY A 112 6.19 -0.59 7.37
C GLY A 112 7.32 0.13 8.12
N THR A 113 7.75 -0.40 9.26
CA THR A 113 8.87 0.18 10.02
C THR A 113 10.19 0.14 9.26
N THR A 114 10.48 -0.97 8.57
CA THR A 114 11.72 -1.13 7.79
C THR A 114 11.74 -0.23 6.56
N ALA A 115 10.63 -0.12 5.83
CA ALA A 115 10.51 0.75 4.67
C ALA A 115 10.62 2.24 5.08
N ALA A 116 10.00 2.64 6.20
CA ALA A 116 10.12 3.98 6.74
C ALA A 116 11.56 4.32 7.17
N ALA A 117 12.24 3.38 7.85
CA ALA A 117 13.64 3.53 8.24
C ALA A 117 14.56 3.64 7.02
N ALA A 118 14.37 2.78 6.01
CA ALA A 118 15.14 2.82 4.76
C ALA A 118 14.93 4.14 4.01
N ALA A 119 13.69 4.65 3.95
CA ALA A 119 13.38 5.94 3.34
C ALA A 119 14.00 7.13 4.10
N ALA A 120 14.06 7.06 5.43
CA ALA A 120 14.71 8.08 6.25
C ALA A 120 16.22 8.13 6.00
N THR A 121 16.88 6.97 5.92
CA THR A 121 18.32 6.86 5.61
C THR A 121 18.63 7.25 4.17
N ALA A 122 17.71 6.98 3.24
CA ALA A 122 17.83 7.35 1.83
C ALA A 122 17.68 8.86 1.56
N ARG A 123 17.22 9.69 2.51
CA ARG A 123 17.19 11.16 2.33
C ARG A 123 18.57 11.78 2.08
N THR A 124 19.67 11.10 2.42
CA THR A 124 21.04 11.52 2.06
C THR A 124 21.46 11.06 0.66
N ARG A 125 20.80 10.05 0.07
CA ARG A 125 21.02 9.58 -1.30
C ARG A 125 19.73 9.70 -2.09
N ARG A 126 19.48 10.92 -2.58
CA ARG A 126 18.37 11.32 -3.46
C ARG A 126 18.00 10.18 -4.43
N SER A 127 17.04 9.33 -4.05
CA SER A 127 16.61 8.24 -4.90
C SER A 127 15.80 8.84 -6.02
N VAL A 128 16.40 8.86 -7.21
CA VAL A 128 15.76 9.15 -8.48
C VAL A 128 14.84 7.96 -8.82
N ILE A 129 13.81 7.75 -8.02
CA ILE A 129 12.58 7.25 -8.61
C ILE A 129 12.00 8.52 -9.20
N ALA A 130 12.19 8.70 -10.50
CA ALA A 130 11.36 9.62 -11.25
C ALA A 130 9.93 9.10 -11.07
N VAL A 131 9.26 9.56 -10.01
CA VAL A 131 7.80 9.62 -9.98
C VAL A 131 7.49 10.35 -11.28
N PRO A 132 6.87 9.69 -12.28
CA PRO A 132 6.44 10.40 -13.46
C PRO A 132 5.64 11.56 -12.89
N LYS A 133 6.04 12.82 -13.14
CA LYS A 133 5.31 14.01 -12.67
C LYS A 133 3.85 13.70 -12.93
N GLY A 134 3.12 13.40 -11.85
CA GLY A 134 1.85 12.72 -11.95
C GLY A 134 0.98 13.62 -12.78
N ARG A 135 0.48 13.12 -13.90
CA ARG A 135 -0.56 13.83 -14.64
C ARG A 135 -1.62 14.21 -13.60
N GLU A 136 -1.96 15.49 -13.52
CA GLU A 136 -2.91 15.98 -12.53
C GLU A 136 -4.22 15.20 -12.68
N TYR A 137 -4.74 14.70 -11.56
CA TYR A 137 -6.02 14.03 -11.58
C TYR A 137 -7.12 15.07 -11.76
N MET A 138 -7.96 14.87 -12.77
CA MET A 138 -9.17 15.66 -12.99
C MET A 138 -10.39 14.87 -12.52
N GLN A 139 -11.32 15.58 -11.86
CA GLN A 139 -12.59 15.01 -11.43
C GLN A 139 -13.51 14.77 -12.63
N LEU A 140 -14.05 13.56 -12.72
CA LEU A 140 -15.05 13.16 -13.73
C LEU A 140 -16.47 13.15 -13.17
N LEU A 141 -16.63 12.70 -11.93
CA LEU A 141 -17.92 12.57 -11.26
C LEU A 141 -17.77 12.81 -9.76
N GLN A 142 -18.75 13.49 -9.18
CA GLN A 142 -18.90 13.61 -7.73
C GLN A 142 -20.37 13.44 -7.37
N THR A 143 -20.65 12.64 -6.35
CA THR A 143 -22.01 12.36 -5.89
C THR A 143 -22.02 11.92 -4.43
N TYR A 144 -23.19 11.93 -3.81
CA TYR A 144 -23.40 11.44 -2.45
C TYR A 144 -23.85 9.97 -2.45
N ILE A 145 -23.40 9.22 -1.46
CA ILE A 145 -23.90 7.88 -1.13
C ILE A 145 -25.04 8.06 -0.12
N PRO A 146 -26.20 7.39 -0.31
CA PRO A 146 -27.24 7.33 0.71
C PRO A 146 -26.72 6.90 2.09
N VAL A 147 -27.22 7.55 3.15
CA VAL A 147 -26.74 7.38 4.54
C VAL A 147 -26.88 5.96 5.09
N ASP A 148 -27.74 5.14 4.50
CA ASP A 148 -28.00 3.76 4.90
C ASP A 148 -26.95 2.77 4.37
N ILE A 149 -26.01 3.22 3.54
CA ILE A 149 -25.03 2.35 2.89
C ILE A 149 -23.62 2.68 3.39
N ARG A 150 -23.00 1.69 4.04
CA ARG A 150 -21.63 1.80 4.54
C ARG A 150 -20.64 1.74 3.37
N PRO A 151 -19.64 2.64 3.29
CA PRO A 151 -18.62 2.62 2.24
C PRO A 151 -17.91 1.27 2.06
N ALA A 152 -17.65 0.57 3.17
CA ALA A 152 -17.04 -0.77 3.15
C ALA A 152 -17.83 -1.81 2.33
N GLU A 153 -19.15 -1.67 2.19
CA GLU A 153 -19.98 -2.55 1.37
C GLU A 153 -19.75 -2.30 -0.12
N ILE A 154 -19.62 -1.03 -0.52
CA ILE A 154 -19.25 -0.63 -1.88
C ILE A 154 -17.84 -1.14 -2.19
N VAL A 155 -16.87 -0.91 -1.29
CA VAL A 155 -15.50 -1.43 -1.43
C VAL A 155 -15.51 -2.93 -1.70
N ARG A 156 -16.15 -3.71 -0.83
CA ARG A 156 -16.20 -5.18 -0.96
C ARG A 156 -16.79 -5.65 -2.28
N ALA A 157 -17.76 -4.92 -2.81
CA ALA A 157 -18.40 -5.26 -4.08
C ALA A 157 -17.60 -4.82 -5.31
N LEU A 158 -16.62 -3.93 -5.17
CA LEU A 158 -15.81 -3.39 -6.27
C LEU A 158 -14.38 -3.95 -6.33
N VAL A 159 -13.82 -4.39 -5.20
CA VAL A 159 -12.47 -4.98 -5.13
C VAL A 159 -12.35 -6.13 -6.13
N GLY A 160 -11.31 -6.07 -6.96
CA GLY A 160 -11.02 -7.09 -7.97
C GLY A 160 -11.84 -6.98 -9.27
N LYS A 161 -12.87 -6.13 -9.34
CA LYS A 161 -13.69 -5.99 -10.56
C LYS A 161 -12.95 -5.25 -11.66
N TRP A 162 -13.21 -5.66 -12.90
CA TRP A 162 -12.76 -4.98 -14.10
C TRP A 162 -13.94 -4.25 -14.75
N PHE A 163 -13.66 -3.13 -15.40
CA PHE A 163 -14.69 -2.29 -16.04
C PHE A 163 -14.24 -1.91 -17.44
N ARG A 164 -14.85 -2.51 -18.47
CA ARG A 164 -14.45 -2.27 -19.87
C ARG A 164 -12.93 -2.53 -20.04
N ASN A 165 -12.16 -1.52 -20.46
CA ASN A 165 -10.70 -1.55 -20.58
C ASN A 165 -9.96 -1.16 -19.30
N LEU A 166 -10.63 -1.11 -18.15
CA LEU A 166 -10.04 -0.79 -16.86
C LEU A 166 -9.81 -2.07 -16.05
N ARG A 167 -8.57 -2.27 -15.63
CA ARG A 167 -8.12 -3.40 -14.82
C ARG A 167 -7.88 -2.97 -13.39
N TRP A 168 -8.34 -3.81 -12.48
CA TRP A 168 -8.11 -3.63 -11.05
C TRP A 168 -6.62 -3.47 -10.74
N VAL A 169 -6.26 -2.42 -10.00
CA VAL A 169 -4.89 -2.17 -9.54
C VAL A 169 -4.80 -2.46 -8.05
N GLY A 170 -5.56 -1.76 -7.24
CA GLY A 170 -5.46 -1.84 -5.79
C GLY A 170 -6.47 -0.98 -5.04
N LEU A 171 -6.39 -1.08 -3.72
CA LEU A 171 -7.16 -0.33 -2.75
C LEU A 171 -6.19 0.36 -1.78
N ILE A 172 -6.49 1.58 -1.38
CA ILE A 172 -5.80 2.28 -0.31
C ILE A 172 -6.84 2.61 0.75
N GLU A 173 -6.62 2.14 1.97
CA GLU A 173 -7.45 2.42 3.13
C GLU A 173 -6.73 3.43 4.02
N SER A 174 -7.30 4.62 4.15
CA SER A 174 -6.77 5.66 5.04
C SER A 174 -7.80 5.97 6.12
N GLY A 175 -7.37 6.68 7.17
CA GLY A 175 -8.27 7.12 8.24
C GLY A 175 -9.44 7.99 7.75
N THR A 176 -9.33 8.58 6.55
CA THR A 176 -10.38 9.41 5.95
C THR A 176 -11.30 8.63 5.01
N GLY A 177 -10.96 7.40 4.61
CA GLY A 177 -11.80 6.59 3.74
C GLY A 177 -11.02 5.66 2.81
N PHE A 178 -11.55 5.43 1.62
CA PHE A 178 -11.03 4.43 0.69
C PHE A 178 -10.74 5.03 -0.68
N THR A 179 -9.61 4.63 -1.28
CA THR A 179 -9.30 4.91 -2.69
C THR A 179 -9.15 3.60 -3.45
N LEU A 180 -10.04 3.34 -4.39
CA LEU A 180 -9.94 2.19 -5.29
C LEU A 180 -9.34 2.65 -6.62
N GLN A 181 -8.42 1.86 -7.17
CA GLN A 181 -7.63 2.23 -8.34
C GLN A 181 -7.81 1.21 -9.47
N TRP A 182 -8.02 1.73 -10.67
CA TRP A 182 -7.96 0.97 -11.92
C TRP A 182 -7.01 1.64 -12.90
N ALA A 183 -6.37 0.85 -13.74
CA ALA A 183 -5.56 1.33 -14.86
C ALA A 183 -6.14 0.83 -16.18
N SER A 184 -5.99 1.61 -17.24
CA SER A 184 -6.32 1.15 -18.59
C SER A 184 -5.50 -0.10 -18.96
N ASP A 185 -6.02 -0.91 -19.87
CA ASP A 185 -5.37 -2.14 -20.35
C ASP A 185 -3.93 -1.92 -20.84
N ASP A 186 -3.70 -0.79 -21.50
CA ASP A 186 -2.41 -0.33 -22.02
C ASP A 186 -1.59 0.50 -21.00
N GLY A 187 -2.14 0.78 -19.82
CA GLY A 187 -1.52 1.58 -18.77
C GLY A 187 -1.39 3.08 -19.08
N SER A 188 -2.03 3.57 -20.16
CA SER A 188 -1.97 4.98 -20.57
C SER A 188 -2.63 5.95 -19.59
N PHE A 189 -3.66 5.52 -18.84
CA PHE A 189 -4.30 6.32 -17.81
C PHE A 189 -4.83 5.46 -16.65
N GLN A 190 -5.21 6.13 -15.57
CA GLN A 190 -5.78 5.53 -14.36
C GLN A 190 -7.06 6.24 -13.95
N ILE A 191 -7.96 5.50 -13.32
CA ILE A 191 -9.13 6.03 -12.64
C ILE A 191 -9.03 5.69 -11.15
N ASN A 192 -9.26 6.69 -10.31
CA ASN A 192 -9.45 6.50 -8.89
C ASN A 192 -10.90 6.76 -8.51
N LEU A 193 -11.44 5.90 -7.65
CA LEU A 193 -12.68 6.13 -6.92
C LEU A 193 -12.30 6.43 -5.47
N ARG A 194 -12.50 7.67 -5.04
CA ARG A 194 -12.33 8.08 -3.64
C ARG A 194 -13.67 8.10 -2.94
N MET A 195 -13.74 7.42 -1.81
CA MET A 195 -14.85 7.46 -0.87
C MET A 195 -14.35 8.09 0.41
N VAL A 196 -14.89 9.26 0.75
CA VAL A 196 -14.59 9.95 2.00
C VAL A 196 -15.93 10.38 2.58
N SER A 197 -16.16 10.08 3.86
CA SER A 197 -17.46 10.28 4.51
C SER A 197 -18.61 9.66 3.70
N ASP A 198 -19.56 10.48 3.23
CA ASP A 198 -20.76 10.13 2.48
C ASP A 198 -20.66 10.53 1.00
N TYR A 199 -19.48 10.88 0.51
CA TYR A 199 -19.28 11.28 -0.89
C TYR A 199 -18.34 10.33 -1.64
N VAL A 200 -18.66 10.21 -2.92
CA VAL A 200 -17.89 9.48 -3.92
C VAL A 200 -17.35 10.49 -4.93
N VAL A 201 -16.06 10.43 -5.18
CA VAL A 201 -15.38 11.18 -6.25
C VAL A 201 -14.71 10.19 -7.18
N ILE A 202 -14.99 10.29 -8.48
CA ILE A 202 -14.25 9.56 -9.51
C ILE A 202 -13.38 10.55 -10.26
N GLU A 203 -12.09 10.26 -10.34
CA GLU A 203 -11.08 11.11 -10.97
C GLU A 203 -10.19 10.29 -11.92
N THR A 204 -9.56 10.96 -12.88
CA THR A 204 -8.66 10.34 -13.85
C THR A 204 -7.44 11.20 -14.11
N ASN A 205 -6.33 10.57 -14.48
CA ASN A 205 -5.13 11.26 -14.97
C ASN A 205 -4.98 11.19 -16.50
N ALA A 206 -6.07 10.87 -17.21
CA ALA A 206 -6.15 10.88 -18.67
C ALA A 206 -5.76 12.24 -19.27
N ALA A 207 -4.87 12.24 -20.26
CA ALA A 207 -4.35 13.47 -20.87
C ALA A 207 -4.94 13.74 -22.26
N SER A 208 -5.03 12.72 -23.11
CA SER A 208 -5.55 12.89 -24.47
C SER A 208 -7.09 12.86 -24.49
N GLU A 209 -7.71 13.50 -25.48
CA GLU A 209 -9.18 13.48 -25.63
C GLU A 209 -9.74 12.06 -25.73
N ARG A 210 -9.01 11.16 -26.40
CA ARG A 210 -9.35 9.73 -26.45
C ARG A 210 -9.31 9.10 -25.06
N GLU A 211 -8.25 9.33 -24.28
CA GLU A 211 -8.14 8.81 -22.91
C GLU A 211 -9.25 9.38 -22.03
N LYS A 212 -9.57 10.67 -22.13
CA LYS A 212 -10.65 11.31 -21.35
C LYS A 212 -12.00 10.70 -21.67
N LEU A 213 -12.33 10.48 -22.95
CA LEU A 213 -13.56 9.81 -23.35
C LEU A 213 -13.63 8.39 -22.80
N GLN A 214 -12.55 7.62 -22.89
CA GLN A 214 -12.49 6.28 -22.31
C GLN A 214 -12.63 6.31 -20.78
N ALA A 215 -12.01 7.28 -20.12
CA ALA A 215 -12.10 7.46 -18.68
C ALA A 215 -13.54 7.80 -18.24
N MET A 216 -14.25 8.67 -18.98
CA MET A 216 -15.66 8.97 -18.75
C MET A 216 -16.56 7.73 -18.89
N VAL A 217 -16.36 6.94 -19.95
CA VAL A 217 -17.12 5.69 -20.12
C VAL A 217 -16.84 4.72 -18.96
N GLY A 218 -15.58 4.63 -18.54
CA GLY A 218 -15.16 3.84 -17.39
C GLY A 218 -15.77 4.31 -16.07
N SER A 219 -15.80 5.62 -15.82
CA SER A 219 -16.38 6.19 -14.60
C SER A 219 -17.88 5.90 -14.50
N TYR A 220 -18.62 5.99 -15.60
CA TYR A 220 -20.04 5.62 -15.60
C TYR A 220 -20.26 4.12 -15.38
N ALA A 221 -19.37 3.25 -15.88
CA ALA A 221 -19.46 1.81 -15.61
C ALA A 221 -19.21 1.47 -14.13
N ILE A 222 -18.25 2.16 -13.48
CA ILE A 222 -18.02 2.05 -12.04
C ILE A 222 -19.25 2.56 -11.28
N TYR A 223 -19.76 3.73 -11.66
CA TYR A 223 -20.94 4.32 -11.03
C TYR A 223 -22.20 3.46 -11.18
N GLU A 224 -22.43 2.85 -12.34
CA GLU A 224 -23.52 1.90 -12.57
C GLU A 224 -23.44 0.71 -11.60
N GLN A 225 -22.23 0.22 -11.32
CA GLN A 225 -22.06 -0.87 -10.37
C GLN A 225 -22.34 -0.42 -8.93
N ILE A 226 -21.98 0.82 -8.58
CA ILE A 226 -22.34 1.43 -7.29
C ILE A 226 -23.86 1.51 -7.18
N THR A 227 -24.55 2.09 -8.16
CA THR A 227 -26.01 2.26 -8.11
C THR A 227 -26.77 0.94 -8.03
N LYS A 228 -26.30 -0.13 -8.68
CA LYS A 228 -26.87 -1.49 -8.50
C LYS A 228 -26.79 -1.96 -7.05
N ILE A 229 -25.66 -1.75 -6.38
CA ILE A 229 -25.51 -2.07 -4.95
C ILE A 229 -26.49 -1.26 -4.11
N LEU A 230 -26.69 0.02 -4.44
CA LEU A 230 -27.66 0.86 -3.74
C LEU A 230 -29.10 0.36 -3.95
N GLN A 231 -29.46 0.00 -5.18
CA GLN A 231 -30.79 -0.49 -5.53
C GLN A 231 -31.13 -1.81 -4.82
N ASP A 232 -30.20 -2.77 -4.77
CA ASP A 232 -30.42 -4.05 -4.08
C ASP A 232 -30.70 -3.85 -2.57
N ARG A 233 -30.16 -2.79 -1.97
CA ARG A 233 -30.40 -2.42 -0.56
C ARG A 233 -31.71 -1.67 -0.35
N LEU A 234 -32.10 -0.81 -1.29
CA LEU A 234 -33.34 -0.02 -1.21
C LEU A 234 -34.59 -0.83 -1.62
N ALA A 235 -34.44 -1.87 -2.44
CA ALA A 235 -35.52 -2.74 -2.88
C ALA A 235 -36.35 -3.36 -1.72
N PRO A 236 -35.75 -3.92 -0.65
CA PRO A 236 -36.51 -4.41 0.49
C PRO A 236 -37.20 -3.30 1.30
N ALA A 237 -36.68 -2.07 1.32
CA ALA A 237 -37.32 -0.94 2.03
C ALA A 237 -38.58 -0.44 1.30
N ASN A 238 -38.56 -0.42 -0.04
CA ASN A 238 -39.70 -0.01 -0.86
C ASN A 238 -40.85 -1.04 -0.92
N ALA A 239 -40.57 -2.31 -0.62
CA ALA A 239 -41.59 -3.36 -0.56
C ALA A 239 -42.61 -3.16 0.58
N TYR A 240 -42.24 -2.42 1.63
CA TYR A 240 -43.14 -2.11 2.75
C TYR A 240 -43.98 -0.85 2.53
N VAL A 241 -43.50 0.12 1.74
CA VAL A 241 -44.22 1.38 1.49
C VAL A 241 -45.39 1.19 0.52
N LEU A 242 -45.31 0.21 -0.39
CA LEU A 242 -46.37 -0.08 -1.36
C LEU A 242 -47.43 -1.11 -0.89
N ARG A 243 -47.37 -1.56 0.37
CA ARG A 243 -48.39 -2.42 1.00
C ARG A 243 -49.03 -1.75 2.20
N GLN A 244 -49.56 -0.54 2.02
CA GLN A 244 -50.70 -0.13 2.83
C GLN A 244 -51.96 -0.68 2.15
N PRO A 245 -52.67 -1.67 2.71
CA PRO A 245 -54.00 -1.99 2.22
C PRO A 245 -54.86 -0.73 2.41
N ALA A 246 -55.47 -0.26 1.33
CA ALA A 246 -56.54 0.71 1.41
C ALA A 246 -57.56 0.20 2.42
N LEU A 247 -57.67 0.87 3.57
CA LEU A 247 -58.73 0.60 4.51
C LEU A 247 -60.06 0.78 3.77
N GLN A 248 -60.77 -0.34 3.61
CA GLN A 248 -62.12 -0.39 3.11
C GLN A 248 -62.98 0.60 3.90
N GLN A 249 -63.33 1.72 3.29
CA GLN A 249 -64.59 2.36 3.59
C GLN A 249 -65.66 1.62 2.77
N GLN A 250 -66.12 0.50 3.31
CA GLN A 250 -67.46 0.03 3.02
C GLN A 250 -68.30 0.22 4.28
N GLN A 251 -69.27 1.12 4.12
CA GLN A 251 -70.65 1.02 4.59
C GLN A 251 -70.88 0.93 6.10
N ASN A 252 -71.49 1.98 6.65
CA ASN A 252 -72.70 1.82 7.45
C ASN A 252 -73.59 3.07 7.30
N ASN A 253 -74.76 2.83 6.71
CA ASN A 253 -76.03 3.58 6.71
C ASN A 253 -76.03 5.07 6.39
#